data_AF-A0A9E1GL89-F1
#
_entry.id   AF-A0A9E1GL89-F1
#
_cell.length_a   1.000
_cell.length_b   1.000
_cell.length_c   1.000
_cell.angle_alpha   90.00
_cell.angle_beta   90.00
_cell.angle_gamma   90.00
#
_symmetry.space_group_name_H-M   'P 1'
#
loop_
_entity.id
_entity.type
_entity.pdbx_description
1 polymer ?
#
loop_
_entity_poly.entity_id
_entity_poly.type
_entity_poly.pdbx_seq_one_letter_code
_entity_poly.pdbx_strand_id
1 'polypeptide(L)' 'MEEMLKNLNGPWSNAACIGYCLIAMRRAGLRPTAQRRVLLAMEGVFDDVSVEKAERAGYANKEE' A
#
# COMPACT_ATOMS: atom_id res chain seq x y z
N MET A 1 24.39 1.41 6.57
CA MET A 1 23.17 0.64 6.26
C MET A 1 21.92 1.47 6.49
N GLU A 2 21.80 2.17 7.63
CA GLU A 2 20.67 3.09 7.90
C GLU A 2 20.53 4.24 6.90
N GLU A 3 21.65 4.80 6.41
CA GLU A 3 21.63 5.91 5.45
C GLU A 3 21.16 5.49 4.04
N MET A 4 21.41 4.24 3.63
CA MET A 4 20.84 3.68 2.39
C MET A 4 19.35 3.36 2.52
N LEU A 5 18.87 2.97 3.71
CA LEU A 5 17.46 2.75 3.98
C LEU A 5 16.66 4.06 4.00
N LYS A 6 17.26 5.17 4.48
CA LYS A 6 16.66 6.51 4.37
C LYS A 6 16.40 6.92 2.92
N ASN A 7 17.29 6.54 1.99
CA ASN A 7 17.10 6.80 0.56
C ASN A 7 16.11 5.82 -0.10
N LEU A 8 15.86 4.65 0.49
CA LEU A 8 14.83 3.72 0.04
C LEU A 8 13.41 4.22 0.34
N ASN A 9 13.27 4.95 1.45
CA ASN A 9 12.03 5.57 1.92
C ASN A 9 11.99 7.06 1.53
N GLY A 10 12.18 7.37 0.25
CA GLY A 10 11.88 8.70 -0.29
C GLY A 10 10.44 9.14 0.04
N PRO A 11 10.06 10.40 -0.26
CA PRO A 11 8.75 10.93 0.11
C PRO A 11 7.63 10.01 -0.38
N TRP A 12 6.80 9.54 0.56
CA TRP A 12 5.70 8.64 0.24
C TRP A 12 4.66 9.39 -0.60
N SER A 13 4.24 8.79 -1.71
CA SER A 13 3.19 9.30 -2.59
C SER A 13 2.14 8.22 -2.86
N ASN A 14 0.94 8.62 -3.26
CA ASN A 14 -0.13 7.67 -3.61
C ASN A 14 0.33 6.68 -4.71
N ALA A 15 1.11 7.16 -5.69
CA ALA A 15 1.69 6.33 -6.74
C ALA A 15 2.68 5.29 -6.19
N ALA A 16 3.57 5.70 -5.27
CA ALA A 16 4.48 4.76 -4.60
C ALA A 16 3.70 3.73 -3.77
N CYS A 17 2.65 4.15 -3.06
CA CYS A 17 1.78 3.28 -2.28
C CYS A 17 1.10 2.20 -3.15
N ILE A 18 0.49 2.59 -4.27
CA ILE A 18 -0.07 1.66 -5.28
C ILE A 18 1.01 0.70 -5.80
N GLY A 19 2.20 1.21 -6.11
CA GLY A 19 3.33 0.42 -6.59
C GLY A 19 3.76 -0.67 -5.59
N TYR A 20 3.92 -0.32 -4.32
CA TYR A 20 4.24 -1.29 -3.25
C TYR A 20 3.16 -2.35 -3.13
N CYS A 21 1.88 -1.96 -3.15
CA CYS A 21 0.76 -2.89 -3.05
C CYS A 21 0.75 -3.88 -4.23
N LEU A 22 0.96 -3.39 -5.46
CA LEU A 22 1.08 -4.24 -6.65
C LEU A 22 2.23 -5.25 -6.52
N ILE A 23 3.41 -4.80 -6.09
CA ILE A 23 4.59 -5.66 -5.93
C ILE A 23 4.33 -6.72 -4.85
N ALA A 24 3.74 -6.35 -3.71
CA ALA A 24 3.38 -7.28 -2.65
C ALA A 24 2.38 -8.34 -3.15
N MET A 25 1.31 -7.93 -3.84
CA MET A 25 0.32 -8.86 -4.38
C MET A 25 0.92 -9.81 -5.43
N ARG A 26 1.84 -9.34 -6.27
CA ARG A 26 2.58 -10.19 -7.22
C ARG A 26 3.43 -11.22 -6.48
N ARG A 27 4.15 -10.81 -5.44
CA ARG A 27 4.97 -11.72 -4.61
C ARG A 27 4.11 -12.75 -3.88
N ALA A 28 2.89 -12.38 -3.48
CA ALA A 28 1.92 -13.28 -2.88
C ALA A 28 1.16 -14.16 -3.90
N GLY A 29 1.47 -14.05 -5.21
CA GLY A 29 0.88 -14.92 -6.24
C GLY A 29 -0.56 -14.58 -6.62
N LEU A 30 -1.06 -13.38 -6.30
CA LEU A 30 -2.41 -12.98 -6.69
C LEU A 30 -2.53 -12.90 -8.21
N ARG A 31 -3.69 -13.28 -8.74
CA ARG A 31 -3.99 -13.18 -10.18
C ARG A 31 -4.05 -11.71 -10.63
N PRO A 32 -3.68 -11.39 -11.88
CA PRO A 32 -3.72 -10.01 -12.39
C PRO A 32 -5.09 -9.33 -12.26
N THR A 33 -6.18 -10.08 -12.40
CA THR A 33 -7.55 -9.56 -12.24
C THR A 33 -7.86 -9.15 -10.79
N ALA A 34 -7.38 -9.92 -9.81
CA ALA A 34 -7.49 -9.57 -8.40
C ALA A 34 -6.62 -8.35 -8.07
N GLN A 35 -5.38 -8.31 -8.57
CA GLN A 35 -4.48 -7.15 -8.42
C GLN A 35 -5.18 -5.87 -8.91
N ARG A 36 -5.72 -5.86 -10.14
CA ARG A 36 -6.39 -4.69 -10.71
C ARG A 36 -7.60 -4.25 -9.86
N ARG A 37 -8.42 -5.19 -9.39
CA ARG A 37 -9.58 -4.87 -8.54
C ARG A 37 -9.17 -4.19 -7.23
N VAL A 38 -8.14 -4.71 -6.57
CA VAL A 38 -7.61 -4.12 -5.33
C VAL A 38 -7.06 -2.72 -5.58
N LEU A 39 -6.25 -2.52 -6.63
CA LEU A 39 -5.67 -1.21 -6.92
C LEU A 39 -6.72 -0.15 -7.26
N LEU A 40 -7.79 -0.51 -7.99
CA LEU A 40 -8.89 0.41 -8.28
C LEU A 40 -9.65 0.81 -7.01
N ALA A 41 -9.91 -0.14 -6.11
CA ALA A 41 -10.53 0.16 -4.83
C ALA A 41 -9.62 1.04 -3.95
N MET A 42 -8.31 0.74 -3.96
CA MET A 42 -7.31 1.50 -3.21
C MET A 42 -7.20 2.96 -3.68
N GLU A 43 -7.29 3.21 -4.99
CA GLU A 43 -7.32 4.57 -5.53
C GLU A 43 -8.51 5.38 -5.00
N GLY A 44 -9.72 4.80 -4.98
CA GLY A 44 -10.90 5.45 -4.40
C GLY A 44 -10.78 5.70 -2.90
N VAL A 45 -10.14 4.80 -2.15
CA VAL A 45 -9.90 4.98 -0.71
C VAL A 45 -9.07 6.22 -0.40
N PHE A 46 -8.17 6.66 -1.30
CA PHE A 46 -7.38 7.87 -1.08
C PHE A 46 -8.23 9.15 -1.00
N ASP A 47 -9.38 9.18 -1.67
CA ASP A 47 -10.31 10.31 -1.64
C ASP A 47 -11.33 10.18 -0.50
N ASP A 48 -11.75 8.95 -0.19
CA ASP A 48 -12.82 8.67 0.78
C ASP A 48 -12.34 8.58 2.24
N VAL A 49 -11.04 8.36 2.47
CA VAL A 49 -10.49 8.02 3.80
C VAL A 49 -9.29 8.90 4.13
N SER A 50 -9.41 9.69 5.21
CA SER A 50 -8.29 10.46 5.77
C SER A 50 -7.11 9.55 6.16
N VAL A 51 -5.88 10.05 6.02
CA VAL A 51 -4.63 9.35 6.41
C VAL A 51 -4.72 8.72 7.80
N GLU A 52 -5.14 9.47 8.81
CA GLU A 52 -5.24 9.00 10.20
C GLU A 52 -6.19 7.78 10.34
N LYS A 53 -7.29 7.77 9.60
CA LYS A 53 -8.24 6.64 9.59
C LYS A 53 -7.65 5.41 8.89
N ALA A 54 -6.90 5.60 7.80
CA ALA A 54 -6.21 4.51 7.11
C ALA A 54 -5.10 3.90 7.99
N GLU A 55 -4.31 4.72 8.68
CA GLU A 55 -3.26 4.27 9.61
C GLU A 55 -3.84 3.43 10.76
N ARG A 56 -4.92 3.91 11.39
CA ARG A 56 -5.63 3.14 12.43
C ARG A 56 -6.08 1.76 11.93
N ALA A 57 -6.64 1.69 10.73
CA ALA A 57 -7.04 0.42 10.14
C ALA A 57 -5.84 -0.52 9.91
N GLY A 58 -4.71 0.01 9.46
CA GLY A 58 -3.46 -0.74 9.31
C GLY A 58 -2.94 -1.31 10.63
N TYR A 59 -2.95 -0.52 11.72
CA TYR A 59 -2.52 -0.98 13.04
C TYR A 59 -3.48 -2.00 13.67
N ALA A 60 -4.77 -1.90 13.37
CA ALA A 60 -5.78 -2.83 13.86
C ALA A 60 -5.73 -4.19 13.12
N ASN A 61 -5.19 -4.22 11.90
CA ASN A 61 -5.03 -5.43 11.09
C ASN A 61 -3.79 -6.24 11.51
N LYS A 62 -3.74 -6.67 12.77
CA LYS A 62 -2.80 -7.67 13.26
C LYS A 62 -3.51 -9.02 13.28
N GLU A 63 -2.98 -9.99 12.53
CA GLU A 63 -3.39 -11.39 12.68
C GLU A 63 -2.94 -11.86 14.08
N GLU A 64 -3.81 -12.58 14.80
CA GLU A 64 -3.44 -13.32 16.02
C GLU A 64 -2.54 -14.52 15.70
#